data_AF-A0A5N5ZXI3-F1
#
_entry.id   AF-A0A5N5ZXI3-F1
#
_cell.length_a   1.000
_cell.length_b   1.000
_cell.length_c   1.000
_cell.angle_alpha   90.00
_cell.angle_beta   90.00
_cell.angle_gamma   90.00
#
_symmetry.space_group_name_H-M   'P 1'
#
loop_
_entity.id
_entity.type
_entity.pdbx_description
1 polymer ?
#
loop_
_entity_poly.entity_id
_entity_poly.type
_entity_poly.pdbx_seq_one_letter_code
_entity_poly.pdbx_strand_id
1 'polypeptide(L)'
;MENGERAAWERRPTARVVPAARPRKVVKVPFVELVDGRLQGVVSSGSDIARVYVSAVEAGSHDVSCGTNNNRPCGGIRPGGCKHVEALVKEAVLQYGEERVARFLRVEPGEGELTARLRGGGINRDRPAAEVFSRFLRHLAYLEVPASTAPLPELRWFPATGAVR
;
A
#
# COMPACT_ATOMS: atom_id res chain seq x y z
N MET A 1 43.95 -12.57 6.65
CA MET A 1 42.61 -13.19 6.82
C MET A 1 41.55 -12.17 6.39
N GLU A 2 41.53 -11.77 5.12
CA GLU A 2 40.74 -10.59 4.67
C GLU A 2 39.99 -10.84 3.34
N ASN A 3 40.19 -12.01 2.73
CA ASN A 3 39.64 -12.34 1.41
C ASN A 3 38.29 -13.10 1.48
N GLY A 4 37.98 -13.70 2.64
CA GLY A 4 36.74 -14.47 2.84
C GLY A 4 35.50 -13.61 3.07
N GLU A 5 35.65 -12.45 3.72
CA GLU A 5 34.53 -11.53 4.01
C GLU A 5 34.08 -10.74 2.77
N ARG A 6 35.03 -10.33 1.90
CA ARG A 6 34.71 -9.69 0.61
C ARG A 6 33.90 -10.61 -0.30
N ALA A 7 34.30 -11.87 -0.42
CA ALA A 7 33.61 -12.87 -1.24
C ALA A 7 32.20 -13.22 -0.72
N ALA A 8 31.95 -13.04 0.58
CA ALA A 8 30.64 -13.28 1.18
C ALA A 8 29.66 -12.11 0.93
N TRP A 9 30.13 -10.87 0.87
CA TRP A 9 29.31 -9.71 0.49
C TRP A 9 28.85 -9.79 -0.97
N GLU A 10 29.73 -10.18 -1.90
CA GLU A 10 29.41 -10.32 -3.33
C GLU A 10 28.37 -11.41 -3.64
N ARG A 11 28.18 -12.38 -2.72
CA ARG A 11 27.20 -13.46 -2.83
C ARG A 11 25.88 -13.18 -2.11
N ARG A 12 25.73 -12.02 -1.47
CA ARG A 12 24.47 -11.65 -0.83
C ARG A 12 23.50 -11.16 -1.90
N PRO A 13 22.31 -11.77 -2.04
CA PRO A 13 21.31 -11.25 -2.94
C PRO A 13 20.94 -9.83 -2.50
N THR A 14 21.16 -8.86 -3.40
CA THR A 14 20.72 -7.45 -3.22
C THR A 14 19.20 -7.33 -3.29
N ALA A 15 18.53 -8.32 -3.88
CA ALA A 15 17.07 -8.43 -3.90
C ALA A 15 16.58 -9.12 -2.61
N ARG A 16 15.85 -8.38 -1.78
CA ARG A 16 15.13 -8.95 -0.63
C ARG A 16 14.03 -9.87 -1.18
N VAL A 17 14.08 -11.16 -0.81
CA VAL A 17 12.97 -12.09 -1.05
C VAL A 17 11.73 -11.53 -0.34
N VAL A 18 10.72 -11.17 -1.13
CA VAL A 18 9.44 -10.68 -0.60
C VAL A 18 8.56 -11.90 -0.33
N PRO A 19 7.95 -12.03 0.86
CA PRO A 19 7.01 -13.10 1.12
C PRO A 19 5.88 -13.10 0.08
N ALA A 20 5.37 -14.29 -0.24
CA ALA A 20 4.24 -14.43 -1.13
C ALA A 20 3.08 -13.52 -0.70
N ALA A 21 2.48 -12.81 -1.67
CA ALA A 21 1.38 -11.90 -1.39
C ALA A 21 0.24 -12.65 -0.69
N ARG A 22 -0.20 -12.14 0.47
CA ARG A 22 -1.32 -12.72 1.20
C ARG A 22 -2.61 -12.62 0.36
N PRO A 23 -3.55 -13.58 0.47
CA PRO A 23 -4.88 -13.44 -0.11
C PRO A 23 -5.52 -12.12 0.34
N ARG A 24 -5.84 -11.26 -0.61
CA ARG A 24 -6.31 -9.89 -0.33
C ARG A 24 -7.79 -9.91 0.06
N LYS A 25 -8.17 -9.08 1.05
CA LYS A 25 -9.60 -8.79 1.34
C LYS A 25 -10.15 -7.76 0.35
N VAL A 26 -10.26 -8.17 -0.91
CA VAL A 26 -10.65 -7.32 -2.06
C VAL A 26 -11.99 -6.60 -1.83
N VAL A 27 -12.90 -7.21 -1.04
CA VAL A 27 -14.23 -6.65 -0.76
C VAL A 27 -14.18 -5.32 -0.01
N LYS A 28 -13.23 -5.13 0.92
CA LYS A 28 -13.20 -3.94 1.79
C LYS A 28 -12.23 -2.88 1.29
N VAL A 29 -11.01 -3.27 0.93
CA VAL A 29 -9.98 -2.39 0.38
C VAL A 29 -9.42 -3.04 -0.88
N PRO A 30 -10.06 -2.85 -2.04
CA PRO A 30 -9.65 -3.49 -3.29
C PRO A 30 -8.27 -3.03 -3.79
N PHE A 31 -7.79 -1.86 -3.38
CA PHE A 31 -6.55 -1.28 -3.87
C PHE A 31 -5.86 -0.43 -2.81
N VAL A 32 -4.56 -0.64 -2.64
CA VAL A 32 -3.69 0.13 -1.74
C VAL A 32 -2.28 0.17 -2.31
N GLU A 33 -1.64 1.34 -2.27
CA GLU A 33 -0.29 1.54 -2.78
C GLU A 33 0.48 2.57 -1.95
N LEU A 34 1.80 2.48 -2.01
CA LEU A 34 2.75 3.46 -1.48
C LEU A 34 3.44 4.11 -2.68
N VAL A 35 3.02 5.31 -3.07
CA VAL A 35 3.50 5.99 -4.28
C VAL A 35 3.47 7.50 -4.11
N ASP A 36 4.40 8.21 -4.75
CA ASP A 36 4.42 9.68 -4.80
C ASP A 36 4.30 10.36 -3.41
N GLY A 37 4.95 9.76 -2.39
CA GLY A 37 4.92 10.25 -1.02
C GLY A 37 3.58 10.08 -0.30
N ARG A 38 2.68 9.22 -0.79
CA ARG A 38 1.37 8.97 -0.21
C ARG A 38 1.10 7.49 -0.02
N LEU A 39 0.50 7.16 1.11
CA LEU A 39 -0.30 5.94 1.22
C LEU A 39 -1.67 6.26 0.63
N GLN A 40 -2.04 5.62 -0.47
CA GLN A 40 -3.29 5.91 -1.16
C GLN A 40 -3.98 4.64 -1.64
N GLY A 41 -5.28 4.72 -1.88
CA GLY A 41 -6.03 3.57 -2.35
C GLY A 41 -7.53 3.76 -2.47
N VAL A 42 -8.20 2.66 -2.77
CA VAL A 42 -9.65 2.59 -2.95
C VAL A 42 -10.24 1.70 -1.86
N VAL A 43 -11.28 2.21 -1.22
CA VAL A 43 -12.00 1.57 -0.11
C VAL A 43 -13.46 1.43 -0.50
N SER A 44 -14.03 0.24 -0.36
CA SER A 44 -15.44 0.00 -0.66
C SER A 44 -16.36 0.79 0.28
N SER A 45 -17.50 1.27 -0.24
CA SER A 45 -18.53 1.90 0.60
C SER A 45 -19.30 0.90 1.47
N GLY A 46 -19.19 -0.41 1.18
CA GLY A 46 -19.91 -1.50 1.84
C GLY A 46 -21.43 -1.52 1.64
N SER A 47 -22.01 -0.44 1.11
CA SER A 47 -23.45 -0.24 0.90
C SER A 47 -23.85 -0.26 -0.57
N ASP A 48 -22.91 0.04 -1.46
CA ASP A 48 -23.08 0.06 -2.90
C ASP A 48 -21.75 -0.29 -3.55
N ILE A 49 -21.75 -1.29 -4.42
CA ILE A 49 -20.56 -1.77 -5.13
C ILE A 49 -20.04 -0.76 -6.16
N ALA A 50 -20.92 0.08 -6.72
CA ALA A 50 -20.54 1.13 -7.67
C ALA A 50 -19.92 2.34 -6.96
N ARG A 51 -20.12 2.46 -5.64
CA ARG A 51 -19.60 3.56 -4.83
C ARG A 51 -18.37 3.13 -4.06
N VAL A 52 -17.25 3.74 -4.42
CA VAL A 52 -15.98 3.57 -3.72
C VAL A 52 -15.46 4.90 -3.21
N TYR A 53 -14.69 4.83 -2.13
CA TYR A 53 -13.96 5.94 -1.56
C TYR A 53 -12.50 5.87 -1.99
N VAL A 54 -11.99 6.97 -2.53
CA VAL A 54 -10.56 7.17 -2.66
C VAL A 54 -10.07 7.78 -1.35
N SER A 55 -9.04 7.20 -0.74
CA SER A 55 -8.45 7.70 0.51
C SER A 55 -6.94 7.84 0.36
N ALA A 56 -6.34 8.84 1.00
CA ALA A 56 -4.90 9.04 1.02
C ALA A 56 -4.40 9.62 2.36
N VAL A 57 -3.15 9.31 2.68
CA VAL A 57 -2.36 9.86 3.79
C VAL A 57 -1.02 10.33 3.23
N GLU A 58 -0.67 11.60 3.46
CA GLU A 58 0.61 12.15 3.04
C GLU A 58 1.75 11.76 4.00
N ALA A 59 2.92 11.47 3.43
CA ALA A 59 4.13 11.22 4.22
C ALA A 59 4.64 12.53 4.85
N GLY A 60 5.03 12.47 6.13
CA GLY A 60 5.56 13.62 6.86
C GLY A 60 4.50 14.53 7.49
N SER A 61 3.58 15.11 6.70
CA SER A 61 2.47 15.93 7.23
C SER A 61 1.37 15.08 7.87
N HIS A 62 1.23 13.83 7.40
CA HIS A 62 0.13 12.92 7.76
C HIS A 62 -1.25 13.47 7.42
N ASP A 63 -1.32 14.48 6.55
CA ASP A 63 -2.57 15.05 6.08
C ASP A 63 -3.39 13.99 5.35
N VAL A 64 -4.70 13.99 5.62
CA VAL A 64 -5.62 12.97 5.13
C VAL A 64 -6.58 13.53 4.10
N SER A 65 -6.90 12.73 3.10
CA SER A 65 -8.04 13.01 2.21
C SER A 65 -8.95 11.77 2.12
N CYS A 66 -10.27 11.97 2.16
CA CYS A 66 -11.26 10.92 1.90
C CYS A 66 -12.50 11.47 1.17
N GLY A 67 -13.07 10.67 0.26
CA GLY A 67 -14.19 11.06 -0.61
C GLY A 67 -14.43 10.04 -1.71
N THR A 68 -15.52 10.16 -2.44
CA THR A 68 -15.98 9.17 -3.41
C THR A 68 -15.29 9.31 -4.78
N ASN A 69 -15.48 8.31 -5.65
CA ASN A 69 -15.04 8.31 -7.05
C ASN A 69 -15.69 9.38 -7.93
N ASN A 70 -16.80 10.00 -7.50
CA ASN A 70 -17.41 11.17 -8.16
C ASN A 70 -17.10 12.49 -7.43
N ASN A 71 -15.96 12.54 -6.73
CA ASN A 71 -15.41 13.73 -6.07
C ASN A 71 -16.27 14.33 -4.94
N ARG A 72 -17.23 13.58 -4.37
CA ARG A 72 -17.95 14.01 -3.17
C ARG A 72 -17.07 13.80 -1.93
N PRO A 73 -16.86 14.81 -1.07
CA PRO A 73 -16.08 14.64 0.15
C PRO A 73 -16.74 13.61 1.08
N CYS A 74 -15.91 12.85 1.81
CA CYS A 74 -16.40 11.89 2.77
C CYS A 74 -17.04 12.62 3.96
N GLY A 75 -18.32 12.39 4.23
CA GLY A 75 -19.02 13.07 5.34
C GLY A 75 -18.46 12.79 6.74
N GLY A 76 -17.63 11.74 6.89
CA GLY A 76 -16.95 11.42 8.15
C GLY A 76 -15.48 11.88 8.21
N ILE A 77 -15.00 12.65 7.23
CA ILE A 77 -13.60 13.14 7.26
C ILE A 77 -13.43 14.22 8.34
N ARG A 78 -12.37 14.08 9.11
CA ARG A 78 -11.94 15.00 10.18
C ARG A 78 -10.40 15.00 10.22
N PRO A 79 -9.77 15.97 10.90
CA PRO A 79 -8.35 15.86 11.22
C PRO A 79 -8.06 14.51 11.90
N GLY A 80 -6.96 13.87 11.53
CA GLY A 80 -6.62 12.51 11.95
C GLY A 80 -7.41 11.37 11.28
N GLY A 81 -8.25 11.65 10.28
CA GLY A 81 -8.80 10.64 9.38
C GLY A 81 -10.26 10.23 9.62
N CYS A 82 -10.71 9.25 8.84
CA CYS A 82 -12.02 8.63 8.94
C CYS A 82 -11.90 7.10 8.88
N LYS A 83 -13.01 6.38 9.03
CA LYS A 83 -13.05 4.91 8.94
C LYS A 83 -12.44 4.34 7.65
N HIS A 84 -12.50 5.07 6.53
CA HIS A 84 -11.91 4.62 5.27
C HIS A 84 -10.38 4.76 5.27
N VAL A 85 -9.86 5.85 5.84
CA VAL A 85 -8.41 6.04 6.02
C VAL A 85 -7.86 4.99 6.99
N GLU A 86 -8.57 4.71 8.08
CA GLU A 86 -8.19 3.65 9.02
C GLU A 86 -8.16 2.27 8.34
N ALA A 87 -9.19 1.95 7.54
CA ALA A 87 -9.23 0.71 6.77
C ALA A 87 -8.08 0.62 5.76
N LEU A 88 -7.76 1.73 5.08
CA LEU A 88 -6.64 1.82 4.14
C LEU A 88 -5.29 1.54 4.84
N VAL A 89 -5.03 2.17 5.97
CA VAL A 89 -3.79 1.96 6.75
C VAL A 89 -3.69 0.51 7.23
N LYS A 90 -4.78 -0.06 7.74
CA LYS A 90 -4.81 -1.46 8.16
C LYS A 90 -4.49 -2.42 7.01
N GLU A 91 -5.07 -2.19 5.83
CA GLU A 91 -4.74 -3.00 4.65
C GLU A 91 -3.30 -2.80 4.20
N ALA A 92 -2.77 -1.58 4.25
CA ALA A 92 -1.37 -1.31 3.91
C ALA A 92 -0.41 -2.08 4.83
N VAL A 93 -0.69 -2.09 6.15
CA VAL A 93 0.09 -2.86 7.13
C VAL A 93 0.02 -4.35 6.82
N LEU A 94 -1.16 -4.86 6.47
CA LEU A 94 -1.34 -6.27 6.09
C LEU A 94 -0.57 -6.66 4.82
N GLN A 95 -0.47 -5.77 3.83
CA GLN A 95 0.18 -6.06 2.55
C GLN A 95 1.70 -5.78 2.55
N TYR A 96 2.12 -4.68 3.17
CA TYR A 96 3.49 -4.18 3.08
C TYR A 96 4.29 -4.36 4.37
N GLY A 97 3.62 -4.67 5.49
CA GLY A 97 4.21 -4.72 6.82
C GLY A 97 4.27 -3.33 7.48
N GLU A 98 4.04 -3.29 8.80
CA GLU A 98 3.96 -2.04 9.55
C GLU A 98 5.22 -1.18 9.43
N GLU A 99 6.39 -1.78 9.58
CA GLU A 99 7.69 -1.09 9.53
C GLU A 99 7.89 -0.37 8.19
N ARG A 100 7.50 -1.00 7.07
CA ARG A 100 7.62 -0.41 5.74
C ARG A 100 6.67 0.76 5.57
N VAL A 101 5.42 0.61 6.01
CA VAL A 101 4.42 1.68 5.92
C VAL A 101 4.81 2.86 6.81
N ALA A 102 5.20 2.61 8.06
CA ALA A 102 5.63 3.64 8.99
C ALA A 102 6.85 4.42 8.47
N ARG A 103 7.86 3.70 7.96
CA ARG A 103 9.04 4.32 7.33
C ARG A 103 8.66 5.17 6.12
N PHE A 104 7.82 4.64 5.23
CA PHE A 104 7.38 5.37 4.04
C PHE A 104 6.62 6.65 4.41
N LEU A 105 5.74 6.58 5.41
CA LEU A 105 4.96 7.72 5.91
C LEU A 105 5.74 8.66 6.83
N ARG A 106 7.02 8.35 7.13
CA ARG A 106 7.86 9.13 8.06
C ARG A 106 7.21 9.25 9.44
N VAL A 107 6.67 8.15 9.95
CA VAL A 107 6.12 8.08 11.30
C VAL A 107 7.21 7.65 12.26
N GLU A 108 7.43 8.44 13.31
CA GLU A 108 8.38 8.09 14.37
C GLU A 108 8.03 6.74 15.01
N PRO A 109 9.05 5.94 15.39
CA PRO A 109 8.83 4.71 16.13
C PRO A 109 8.20 5.02 17.49
N GLY A 110 7.26 4.20 17.91
CA GLY A 110 6.55 4.40 19.17
C GLY A 110 5.56 3.28 19.44
N GLU A 111 5.03 3.27 20.66
CA GLU A 111 4.04 2.29 21.10
C GLU A 111 2.66 2.57 20.50
N GLY A 112 1.85 1.51 20.37
CA GLY A 112 0.48 1.58 19.86
C GLY A 112 0.34 1.40 18.35
N GLU A 113 -0.90 1.29 17.91
CA GLU A 113 -1.23 1.03 16.50
C GLU A 113 -0.80 2.20 15.59
N LEU A 114 -0.27 1.90 14.41
CA LEU A 114 0.13 2.91 13.41
C LEU A 114 -0.99 3.92 13.09
N THR A 115 -2.25 3.46 13.07
CA THR A 115 -3.42 4.33 12.87
C THR A 115 -3.61 5.39 13.94
N ALA A 116 -3.21 5.11 15.19
CA ALA A 116 -3.25 6.08 16.29
C ALA A 116 -2.14 7.13 16.16
N ARG A 117 -0.93 6.70 15.76
CA ARG A 117 0.23 7.57 15.54
C ARG A 117 0.06 8.56 14.38
N LEU A 118 -0.82 8.25 13.42
CA LEU A 118 -1.13 9.11 12.27
C LEU A 118 -2.19 10.19 12.54
N ARG A 119 -2.77 10.25 13.75
CA ARG A 119 -3.94 11.14 14.03
C ARG A 119 -3.61 12.64 14.11
N GLY A 120 -2.35 13.03 13.96
CA GLY A 120 -1.90 14.42 14.06
C GLY A 120 -2.10 15.28 12.80
N GLY A 121 -2.33 14.67 11.64
CA GLY A 121 -2.45 15.38 10.37
C GLY A 121 -3.79 16.10 10.16
N GLY A 122 -3.76 17.16 9.36
CA GLY A 122 -4.91 17.94 8.93
C GLY A 122 -5.71 17.27 7.79
N ILE A 123 -6.63 18.02 7.20
CA ILE A 123 -7.40 17.56 6.04
C ILE A 123 -6.80 18.18 4.79
N ASN A 124 -6.24 17.35 3.90
CA ASN A 124 -5.90 17.78 2.55
C ASN A 124 -7.16 17.73 1.65
N ARG A 125 -7.57 18.89 1.14
CA ARG A 125 -8.71 19.04 0.21
C ARG A 125 -8.29 18.89 -1.27
N ASP A 126 -7.03 19.11 -1.59
CA ASP A 126 -6.43 18.88 -2.90
C ASP A 126 -6.11 17.40 -3.08
N ARG A 127 -7.17 16.69 -3.46
CA ARG A 127 -7.24 15.23 -3.50
C ARG A 127 -6.86 14.72 -4.90
N PRO A 128 -5.87 13.81 -5.04
CA PRO A 128 -5.54 13.18 -6.32
C PRO A 128 -6.51 12.04 -6.68
N ALA A 129 -7.83 12.24 -6.55
CA ALA A 129 -8.81 11.16 -6.65
C ALA A 129 -8.84 10.49 -8.02
N ALA A 130 -8.84 11.28 -9.09
CA ALA A 130 -8.89 10.77 -10.46
C ALA A 130 -7.66 9.94 -10.81
N GLU A 131 -6.48 10.37 -10.34
CA GLU A 131 -5.21 9.68 -10.58
C GLU A 131 -5.17 8.33 -9.86
N VAL A 132 -5.51 8.30 -8.57
CA VAL A 132 -5.58 7.06 -7.78
C VAL A 132 -6.62 6.11 -8.38
N PHE A 133 -7.78 6.64 -8.78
CA PHE A 133 -8.84 5.81 -9.38
C PHE A 133 -8.42 5.24 -10.73
N SER A 134 -7.70 6.01 -11.55
CA SER A 134 -7.16 5.52 -12.84
C SER A 134 -6.13 4.40 -12.64
N ARG A 135 -5.25 4.51 -11.62
CA ARG A 135 -4.34 3.43 -11.23
C ARG A 135 -5.09 2.19 -10.75
N PHE A 136 -6.17 2.38 -10.00
CA PHE A 136 -7.04 1.28 -9.59
C PHE A 136 -7.70 0.57 -10.78
N LEU A 137 -8.24 1.31 -11.76
CA LEU A 137 -8.81 0.70 -12.97
C LEU A 137 -7.77 -0.11 -13.76
N ARG A 138 -6.54 0.42 -13.88
CA ARG A 138 -5.43 -0.34 -14.47
C ARG A 138 -5.11 -1.61 -13.68
N HIS A 139 -5.19 -1.55 -12.35
CA HIS A 139 -5.01 -2.72 -11.49
C HIS A 139 -6.11 -3.77 -11.70
N LEU A 140 -7.36 -3.36 -11.93
CA LEU A 140 -8.46 -4.28 -12.24
C LEU A 140 -8.24 -5.02 -13.57
N ALA A 141 -7.69 -4.34 -14.59
CA ALA A 141 -7.37 -4.99 -15.87
C ALA A 141 -6.40 -6.17 -15.70
N TYR A 142 -5.49 -6.13 -14.71
CA TYR A 142 -4.62 -7.28 -14.41
C TYR A 142 -5.36 -8.48 -13.83
N LEU A 143 -6.55 -8.29 -13.25
CA LEU A 143 -7.38 -9.38 -12.74
C LEU A 143 -8.15 -10.10 -13.86
N GLU A 144 -8.24 -9.51 -15.05
CA GLU A 144 -8.85 -10.15 -16.23
C GLU A 144 -7.91 -11.19 -16.87
N VAL A 145 -6.61 -11.11 -16.57
CA VAL A 145 -5.62 -12.07 -17.05
C VAL A 145 -5.68 -13.34 -16.18
N PRO A 146 -5.82 -14.54 -16.77
CA PRO A 146 -5.80 -15.79 -16.01
C PRO A 146 -4.52 -15.92 -15.19
N ALA A 147 -4.66 -16.23 -13.90
CA ALA A 147 -3.52 -16.50 -13.05
C ALA A 147 -2.75 -17.72 -13.59
N SER A 148 -1.42 -17.59 -13.68
CA SER A 148 -0.54 -18.65 -14.15
C SER A 148 0.63 -18.82 -13.19
N THR A 149 0.97 -20.09 -12.92
CA THR A 149 2.21 -20.48 -12.23
C THR A 149 3.26 -20.99 -13.22
N ALA A 150 2.97 -20.93 -14.53
CA ALA A 150 3.93 -21.29 -15.55
C ALA A 150 5.16 -20.37 -15.44
N PRO A 151 6.37 -20.92 -15.61
CA PRO A 151 7.58 -20.12 -15.51
C PRO A 151 7.58 -19.02 -16.57
N LEU A 152 7.77 -17.77 -16.15
CA LEU A 152 7.98 -16.65 -17.05
C LEU A 152 9.42 -16.71 -17.57
N PRO A 153 9.66 -16.96 -18.87
CA PRO A 153 11.01 -17.10 -19.41
C PRO A 153 11.90 -15.89 -19.14
N GLU A 154 11.33 -14.69 -19.08
CA GLU A 154 12.04 -13.44 -18.78
C GLU A 154 12.52 -13.39 -17.31
N LEU A 155 11.81 -14.06 -16.39
CA LEU A 155 12.23 -14.14 -14.99
C LEU A 155 13.47 -15.00 -14.78
N ARG A 156 13.86 -15.84 -15.77
CA ARG A 156 15.10 -16.63 -15.69
C ARG A 156 16.37 -15.79 -15.68
N TRP A 157 16.30 -14.56 -16.20
CA TRP A 157 17.42 -13.61 -16.17
C TRP A 157 17.67 -13.05 -14.77
N PHE A 158 16.69 -13.19 -13.88
CA PHE A 158 16.82 -12.80 -12.48
C PHE A 158 17.07 -14.05 -11.64
N PRO A 159 18.26 -14.19 -11.02
CA PRO A 159 18.54 -15.34 -10.18
C PRO A 159 17.57 -15.37 -8.99
N ALA A 160 16.58 -16.27 -9.03
CA ALA A 160 15.72 -16.56 -7.89
C ALA A 160 16.51 -17.38 -6.88
N THR A 161 17.10 -16.74 -5.87
CA THR A 161 17.67 -17.46 -4.73
C THR A 161 16.53 -18.18 -4.01
N GLY A 162 16.62 -19.51 -3.96
CA GLY A 162 15.54 -20.42 -3.62
C GLY A 162 14.72 -20.00 -2.39
N ALA A 163 13.41 -20.23 -2.49
CA ALA A 163 12.55 -20.33 -1.33
C ALA A 163 13.16 -21.38 -0.39
N VAL A 164 13.72 -20.92 0.72
CA VAL A 164 14.13 -21.78 1.83
C VAL A 164 12.87 -22.53 2.28
N ARG A 165 12.90 -23.86 2.18
CA ARG A 165 11.88 -24.74 2.77
C ARG A 165 11.92 -24.66 4.28
#